data_AF-A0A1Y1NCQ1-F1
#
_entry.id   AF-A0A1Y1NCQ1-F1
#
_cell.length_a   1.000
_cell.length_b   1.000
_cell.length_c   1.000
_cell.angle_alpha   90.00
_cell.angle_beta   90.00
_cell.angle_gamma   90.00
#
_symmetry.space_group_name_H-M   'P 1'
#
loop_
_entity.id
_entity.type
_entity.pdbx_description
1 polymer ?
#
loop_
_entity_poly.entity_id
_entity_poly.type
_entity_poly.pdbx_seq_one_letter_code
_entity_poly.pdbx_strand_id
1 'polypeptide(L)'
;VYHGHKKPNAGEFLKQFVEEGMALEKSGVEFKNRIVPFMFSKFICDAPAKSFILCIKNHNAYSSCTKCTTEGTFFKNRMTFPERSATLRTDANFRANIYEDF
;
A
#
# COMPACT_ATOMS: atom_id res chain seq x y z
N VAL A 1 16.10 9.45 -5.46
CA VAL A 1 16.21 9.11 -4.01
C VAL A 1 15.84 10.36 -3.22
N TYR A 2 14.89 10.28 -2.29
CA TYR A 2 14.49 11.44 -1.47
C TYR A 2 15.45 11.65 -0.29
N HIS A 3 15.70 12.91 0.06
CA HIS A 3 16.44 13.32 1.24
C HIS A 3 15.79 14.56 1.85
N GLY A 4 15.56 14.56 3.17
CA GLY A 4 14.96 15.67 3.88
C GLY A 4 14.87 15.42 5.38
N HIS A 5 14.61 16.47 6.15
CA HIS A 5 14.56 16.42 7.62
C HIS A 5 13.30 15.72 8.17
N LYS A 6 12.29 15.50 7.33
CA LYS A 6 11.01 14.88 7.70
C LYS A 6 10.59 13.89 6.62
N LYS A 7 9.68 12.98 6.98
CA LYS A 7 9.04 12.09 6.02
C LYS A 7 8.19 12.95 5.06
N PRO A 8 8.29 12.76 3.74
CA PRO A 8 7.48 13.53 2.79
C PRO A 8 6.02 13.08 2.86
N ASN A 9 5.11 13.89 2.31
CA ASN A 9 3.76 13.42 2.04
C ASN A 9 3.82 12.28 1.01
N ALA A 10 3.15 11.15 1.27
CA ALA A 10 3.21 9.98 0.39
C ALA A 10 2.66 10.27 -1.01
N GLY A 11 1.57 11.04 -1.11
CA GLY A 11 0.96 11.42 -2.38
C GLY A 11 1.88 12.30 -3.22
N GLU A 12 2.50 13.32 -2.61
CA GLU A 12 3.49 14.17 -3.28
C GLU A 12 4.73 13.37 -3.70
N PHE A 13 5.23 12.50 -2.83
CA PHE A 13 6.39 11.66 -3.08
C PHE A 13 6.17 10.69 -4.25
N LEU A 14 4.96 10.15 -4.41
CA LEU A 14 4.62 9.18 -5.44
C LEU A 14 4.02 9.80 -6.70
N LYS A 15 3.70 11.10 -6.70
CA LYS A 15 2.93 11.76 -7.76
C LYS A 15 3.49 11.48 -9.15
N GLN A 16 4.77 11.79 -9.37
CA GLN A 16 5.42 11.61 -10.67
C GLN A 16 5.37 10.14 -11.14
N PHE A 17 5.67 9.21 -10.23
CA PHE A 17 5.66 7.77 -10.53
C PHE A 17 4.25 7.29 -10.94
N VAL A 18 3.22 7.74 -10.23
CA VAL A 18 1.83 7.36 -10.51
C VAL A 18 1.35 7.97 -11.84
N GLU A 19 1.65 9.24 -12.08
CA GLU A 19 1.29 9.93 -13.33
C GLU A 19 1.94 9.28 -14.56
N GLU A 20 3.24 8.99 -14.50
CA GLU A 20 3.96 8.29 -15.57
C GLU A 20 3.39 6.88 -15.80
N GLY A 21 3.16 6.12 -14.73
CA GLY A 21 2.63 4.78 -14.85
C GLY A 21 1.20 4.71 -15.38
N MET A 22 0.33 5.66 -15.00
CA MET A 22 -1.01 5.79 -15.58
C MET A 22 -0.96 6.16 -17.06
N ALA A 23 -0.02 7.02 -17.46
CA ALA A 23 0.19 7.33 -18.87
C ALA A 23 0.60 6.08 -19.66
N LEU A 24 1.55 5.31 -19.13
CA LEU A 24 2.00 4.04 -19.73
C LEU A 24 0.90 2.98 -19.78
N GLU A 25 0.08 2.86 -18.74
CA GLU A 25 -1.05 1.92 -18.74
C GLU A 25 -2.05 2.25 -19.84
N LYS A 26 -2.23 3.54 -20.15
CA LYS A 26 -3.09 4.02 -21.25
C LYS A 26 -2.44 3.89 -22.64
N SER A 27 -1.16 4.20 -22.77
CA SER A 27 -0.46 4.25 -24.07
C SER A 27 0.25 2.95 -24.47
N GLY A 28 0.55 2.09 -23.50
CA GLY A 28 1.55 1.05 -23.63
C GLY A 28 2.98 1.60 -23.75
N VAL A 29 3.93 0.70 -23.96
CA VAL A 29 5.36 0.98 -24.21
C VAL A 29 5.68 0.64 -25.65
N GLU A 30 6.29 1.58 -26.38
CA GLU A 30 6.78 1.32 -27.73
C GLU A 30 8.08 0.51 -27.69
N PHE A 31 8.09 -0.65 -28.35
CA PHE A 31 9.27 -1.49 -28.50
C PHE A 31 9.29 -2.11 -29.90
N LYS A 32 10.34 -1.78 -30.69
CA LYS A 32 10.50 -2.27 -32.07
C LYS A 32 9.26 -2.00 -32.96
N ASN A 33 8.76 -0.77 -32.94
CA ASN A 33 7.55 -0.32 -33.66
C ASN A 33 6.28 -1.13 -33.30
N ARG A 34 6.22 -1.67 -32.08
CA ARG A 34 5.03 -2.32 -31.53
C ARG A 34 4.70 -1.72 -30.19
N ILE A 35 3.41 -1.52 -29.92
CA ILE A 35 2.92 -1.10 -28.61
C ILE A 35 2.74 -2.36 -27.75
N VAL A 36 3.46 -2.42 -26.64
CA VAL A 36 3.36 -3.46 -25.62
C VAL A 36 2.49 -2.93 -24.47
N PRO A 37 1.40 -3.62 -24.09
CA PRO A 37 0.58 -3.21 -22.95
C PRO A 37 1.41 -3.15 -21.66
N PHE A 38 1.23 -2.08 -20.89
CA PHE A 38 1.83 -1.91 -19.57
C PHE A 38 0.77 -2.11 -18.50
N MET A 39 1.11 -2.81 -17.42
CA MET A 39 0.24 -2.95 -16.26
C MET A 39 1.04 -3.03 -14.97
N PHE A 40 0.52 -2.45 -13.90
CA PHE A 40 1.05 -2.65 -12.57
C PHE A 40 0.73 -4.06 -12.07
N SER A 41 1.75 -4.83 -11.72
CA SER A 41 1.55 -6.16 -11.14
C SER A 41 1.54 -6.12 -9.61
N LYS A 42 2.63 -5.66 -8.99
CA LYS A 42 2.83 -5.67 -7.54
C LYS A 42 3.76 -4.54 -7.10
N PHE A 43 3.52 -4.02 -5.90
CA PHE A 43 4.47 -3.20 -5.17
C PHE A 43 5.28 -4.09 -4.23
N ILE A 44 6.60 -4.15 -4.44
CA ILE A 44 7.53 -4.91 -3.59
C ILE A 44 8.22 -3.91 -2.67
N CYS A 45 7.90 -3.98 -1.38
CA CYS A 45 8.43 -3.08 -0.36
C CYS A 45 8.40 -3.78 1.01
N ASP A 46 9.25 -3.30 1.92
CA ASP A 46 9.23 -3.74 3.31
C ASP A 46 7.99 -3.19 4.05
N ALA A 47 7.77 -3.64 5.29
CA ALA A 47 6.57 -3.26 6.04
C ALA A 47 6.46 -1.73 6.30
N PRO A 48 7.54 -1.01 6.68
CA PRO A 48 7.49 0.45 6.85
C PRO A 48 7.24 1.24 5.57
N ALA A 49 7.82 0.84 4.44
CA ALA A 49 7.54 1.50 3.16
C ALA A 49 6.12 1.20 2.68
N LYS A 50 5.64 -0.03 2.87
CA LYS A 50 4.25 -0.40 2.57
C LYS A 50 3.24 0.44 3.36
N SER A 51 3.46 0.61 4.67
CA SER A 51 2.56 1.42 5.48
C SER A 51 2.59 2.90 5.09
N PHE A 52 3.75 3.39 4.65
CA PHE A 52 3.90 4.75 4.13
C PHE A 52 3.11 4.99 2.84
N ILE A 53 3.30 4.15 1.82
CA ILE A 53 2.66 4.36 0.51
C ILE A 53 1.15 4.12 0.56
N LEU A 54 0.68 3.26 1.47
CA LEU A 54 -0.75 3.02 1.68
C LEU A 54 -1.37 4.01 2.69
N CYS A 55 -0.58 4.85 3.37
CA CYS A 55 -1.07 5.72 4.44
C CYS A 55 -1.85 4.98 5.55
N ILE A 56 -1.35 3.81 5.97
CA ILE A 56 -1.96 2.96 7.01
C ILE A 56 -1.07 2.89 8.25
N LYS A 57 -1.62 2.36 9.34
CA LYS A 57 -0.86 2.06 10.56
C LYS A 57 0.27 1.07 10.27
N ASN A 58 1.35 1.21 11.04
CA ASN A 58 2.54 0.37 10.91
C ASN A 58 2.24 -1.08 11.35
N HIS A 59 3.04 -2.06 10.92
CA HIS A 59 2.85 -3.50 11.13
C HIS A 59 2.78 -3.97 12.59
N ASN A 60 3.08 -3.10 13.56
CA ASN A 60 3.00 -3.38 14.99
C ASN A 60 1.74 -2.78 15.66
N ALA A 61 0.86 -2.11 14.91
CA ALA A 61 -0.39 -1.61 15.46
C ALA A 61 -1.44 -2.72 15.58
N TYR A 62 -2.41 -2.51 16.47
CA TYR A 62 -3.52 -3.44 16.70
C TYR A 62 -4.34 -3.68 15.43
N SER A 63 -4.72 -2.64 14.69
CA SER A 63 -5.36 -2.77 13.39
C SER A 63 -4.35 -2.51 12.27
N SER A 64 -3.39 -3.44 12.07
CA SER A 64 -2.35 -3.31 11.02
C SER A 64 -2.39 -4.39 9.95
N CYS A 65 -3.28 -5.39 10.07
CA CYS A 65 -3.44 -6.39 9.04
C CYS A 65 -3.98 -5.76 7.75
N THR A 66 -3.16 -5.78 6.70
CA THR A 66 -3.51 -5.21 5.39
C THR A 66 -4.50 -6.02 4.56
N LYS A 67 -4.91 -7.19 5.05
CA LYS A 67 -5.73 -8.16 4.30
C LYS A 67 -7.11 -8.38 4.90
N CYS A 68 -7.24 -8.26 6.21
CA CYS A 68 -8.51 -8.46 6.91
C CYS A 68 -8.63 -7.51 8.10
N THR A 69 -9.81 -7.49 8.70
CA THR A 69 -10.18 -6.63 9.84
C THR A 69 -9.79 -7.20 11.20
N THR A 70 -8.91 -8.21 11.23
CA THR A 70 -8.47 -8.81 12.49
C THR A 70 -7.76 -7.78 13.37
N GLU A 71 -8.05 -7.82 14.66
CA GLU A 71 -7.37 -7.02 15.66
C GLU A 71 -6.20 -7.79 16.25
N GLY A 72 -5.07 -7.12 16.37
CA GLY A 72 -3.87 -7.64 16.97
C GLY A 72 -4.01 -7.83 18.47
N THR A 73 -3.23 -8.74 19.04
CA THR A 73 -3.11 -8.92 20.48
C THR A 73 -1.65 -8.84 20.86
N PHE A 74 -1.32 -8.06 21.89
CA PHE A 74 0.05 -8.02 22.40
C PHE A 74 0.29 -9.22 23.30
N PHE A 75 1.17 -10.13 22.90
CA PHE A 75 1.47 -11.36 23.64
C PHE A 75 2.96 -11.65 23.65
N LYS A 76 3.56 -11.81 24.84
CA LYS A 76 5.01 -12.09 25.01
C LYS A 76 5.89 -11.09 24.25
N ASN A 77 5.68 -9.79 24.45
CA ASN A 77 6.45 -8.68 23.87
C ASN A 77 6.43 -8.62 22.33
N ARG A 78 5.34 -9.09 21.70
CA ARG A 78 5.14 -9.01 20.25
C ARG A 78 3.67 -8.84 19.92
N MET A 79 3.39 -8.17 18.80
CA MET A 79 2.05 -8.13 18.22
C MET A 79 1.74 -9.47 17.53
N THR A 80 0.59 -10.06 17.80
CA THR A 80 0.12 -11.30 17.18
C THR A 80 -1.28 -11.11 16.60
N PHE A 81 -1.64 -11.91 15.59
CA PHE A 81 -2.96 -11.91 14.96
C PHE A 81 -3.53 -13.33 15.01
N PRO A 82 -4.08 -13.75 16.17
CA PRO A 82 -4.49 -15.14 16.38
C PRO A 82 -5.78 -15.50 15.64
N GLU A 83 -6.66 -14.53 15.40
CA GLU A 83 -7.91 -14.74 14.68
C GLU A 83 -7.66 -14.99 13.19
N ARG A 84 -8.30 -16.03 12.64
CA ARG A 84 -8.11 -16.48 11.26
C ARG A 84 -9.33 -16.29 10.36
N SER A 85 -10.47 -15.92 10.94
CA SER A 85 -11.77 -15.86 10.26
C SER A 85 -12.31 -14.44 10.15
N ALA A 86 -11.44 -13.43 10.25
CA ALA A 86 -11.83 -12.02 10.13
C ALA A 86 -12.20 -11.66 8.68
N THR A 87 -13.12 -10.70 8.55
CA THR A 87 -13.59 -10.20 7.27
C THR A 87 -12.43 -9.62 6.44
N LEU A 88 -12.37 -10.00 5.16
CA LEU A 88 -11.35 -9.47 4.25
C LEU A 88 -11.59 -7.98 3.97
N ARG A 89 -10.50 -7.22 3.88
CA ARG A 89 -10.56 -5.83 3.42
C ARG A 89 -10.76 -5.81 1.91
N THR A 90 -11.50 -4.81 1.43
CA THR A 90 -11.69 -4.58 0.00
C THR A 90 -11.13 -3.23 -0.40
N ASP A 91 -10.70 -3.11 -1.66
CA ASP A 91 -10.16 -1.85 -2.17
C ASP A 91 -11.22 -0.75 -2.20
N ALA A 92 -12.49 -1.10 -2.42
CA ALA A 92 -13.61 -0.16 -2.38
C ALA A 92 -13.77 0.48 -1.00
N ASN A 93 -13.77 -0.36 0.04
CA ASN A 93 -13.85 0.08 1.43
C ASN A 93 -12.63 0.91 1.84
N PHE A 94 -11.44 0.48 1.41
CA PHE A 94 -10.19 1.19 1.65
C PHE A 94 -10.21 2.61 1.05
N ARG A 95 -10.63 2.75 -0.22
CA ARG A 95 -10.76 4.06 -0.88
C ARG A 95 -11.83 4.96 -0.27
N ALA A 96 -12.89 4.38 0.26
CA ALA A 96 -13.93 5.10 0.99
C ALA A 96 -13.53 5.47 2.43
N ASN A 97 -12.30 5.13 2.85
CA ASN A 97 -11.75 5.41 4.17
C ASN A 97 -12.64 4.91 5.34
N ILE A 98 -13.34 3.78 5.17
CA ILE A 98 -14.27 3.27 6.19
C ILE A 98 -13.56 2.63 7.39
N TYR A 99 -12.27 2.36 7.25
CA TYR A 99 -11.47 1.70 8.27
C TYR A 99 -10.73 2.76 9.09
N GLU A 100 -11.46 3.53 9.90
CA GLU A 100 -10.91 4.67 10.67
C GLU A 100 -9.67 4.30 11.48
N ASP A 101 -9.63 3.06 11.97
CA ASP A 101 -8.55 2.52 12.77
C ASP A 101 -7.44 1.78 12.01
N PHE A 102 -7.42 1.81 10.67
CA PHE A 102 -6.46 1.10 9.84
C PHE A 102 -5.29 1.95 9.37
#